data_AF-A0A6A3XS72-F1
#
_entry.id   AF-A0A6A3XS72-F1
#
_cell.length_a   1.000
_cell.length_b   1.000
_cell.length_c   1.000
_cell.angle_alpha   90.00
_cell.angle_beta   90.00
_cell.angle_gamma   90.00
#
_symmetry.space_group_name_H-M   'P 1'
#
loop_
_entity.id
_entity.type
_entity.pdbx_description
1 polymer ?
#
loop_
_entity_poly.entity_id
_entity_poly.type
_entity_poly.pdbx_seq_one_letter_code
_entity_poly.pdbx_strand_id
1 'polypeptide(L)'
;MKTRSGRTTADTLRQDHDDDGSEGTAMMNVPITSSAILPPWVRDISHASLVQWKKKRREYEDAISALCSASGEDISKALMTVKSTFDHTLLKMLCKYDWEVPFESIT
;
A
#
# COMPACT_ATOMS: atom_id res chain seq x y z
N MET A 1 31.94 54.03 42.71
CA MET A 1 33.35 53.77 42.30
C MET A 1 33.34 52.68 41.23
N LYS A 2 33.99 52.93 40.07
CA LYS A 2 34.67 52.01 39.12
C LYS A 2 34.05 50.60 38.87
N THR A 3 33.82 50.12 37.63
CA THR A 3 34.71 50.17 36.46
C THR A 3 33.98 49.92 35.13
N ARG A 4 34.47 50.63 34.10
CA ARG A 4 34.45 50.28 32.68
C ARG A 4 35.16 48.94 32.45
N SER A 5 34.61 48.07 31.60
CA SER A 5 35.39 47.04 30.91
C SER A 5 34.85 46.85 29.51
N GLY A 6 35.65 47.22 28.51
CA GLY A 6 35.40 46.90 27.11
C GLY A 6 36.17 45.64 26.71
N ARG A 7 35.81 45.06 25.56
CA ARG A 7 36.77 44.33 24.73
C ARG A 7 36.32 44.35 23.28
N THR A 8 37.17 44.97 22.48
CA THR A 8 37.29 44.93 21.02
C THR A 8 37.76 43.55 20.57
N THR A 9 37.24 43.05 19.45
CA THR A 9 38.04 42.37 18.40
C THR A 9 37.33 42.54 17.07
N ALA A 10 37.92 43.36 16.20
CA ALA A 10 37.81 43.14 14.77
C ALA A 10 38.57 41.85 14.44
N ASP A 11 38.02 41.00 13.57
CA ASP A 11 38.75 40.57 12.38
C ASP A 11 37.83 39.83 11.40
N THR A 12 37.67 40.46 10.24
CA THR A 12 37.79 39.88 8.90
C THR A 12 37.73 38.36 8.77
N LEU A 13 36.69 37.86 8.10
CA LEU A 13 36.86 37.11 6.85
C LEU A 13 35.53 37.07 6.09
N ARG A 14 35.52 37.70 4.91
CA ARG A 14 34.51 37.44 3.89
C ARG A 14 34.77 36.04 3.35
N GLN A 15 33.74 35.20 3.35
CA GLN A 15 33.71 34.01 2.52
C GLN A 15 32.32 33.94 1.87
N ASP A 16 32.22 34.66 0.75
CA ASP A 16 31.39 34.28 -0.40
C ASP A 16 31.95 32.98 -1.01
N HIS A 17 31.12 32.29 -1.80
CA HIS A 17 31.21 30.91 -2.34
C HIS A 17 30.65 29.83 -1.39
N ASP A 18 29.68 28.99 -1.78
CA ASP A 18 28.93 28.83 -3.02
C ASP A 18 27.64 28.07 -2.71
N ASP A 19 26.67 28.26 -3.59
CA ASP A 19 25.58 27.37 -3.93
C ASP A 19 26.00 25.88 -3.86
N ASP A 20 25.69 25.19 -2.76
CA ASP A 20 25.54 23.75 -2.78
C ASP A 20 24.04 23.49 -2.80
N GLY A 21 23.54 23.41 -4.03
CA GLY A 21 22.18 23.06 -4.34
C GLY A 21 21.79 21.85 -3.50
N SER A 22 20.95 22.11 -2.50
CA SER A 22 20.12 21.07 -1.93
C SER A 22 19.16 20.66 -3.05
N GLU A 23 19.68 19.82 -3.96
CA GLU A 23 18.89 18.81 -4.63
C GLU A 23 18.40 17.91 -3.51
N GLY A 24 17.42 18.41 -2.76
CA GLY A 24 16.43 17.60 -2.12
C GLY A 24 15.96 16.71 -3.24
N THR A 25 16.50 15.50 -3.27
CA THR A 25 16.06 14.44 -4.14
C THR A 25 14.59 14.40 -3.84
N ALA A 26 13.79 15.02 -4.70
CA ALA A 26 12.36 15.00 -4.58
C ALA A 26 12.08 13.52 -4.68
N MET A 27 11.92 12.88 -3.52
CA MET A 27 11.53 11.49 -3.44
C MET A 27 10.29 11.48 -4.29
N MET A 28 10.40 10.84 -5.46
CA MET A 28 9.28 10.74 -6.38
C MET A 28 8.32 9.84 -5.63
N ASN A 29 7.44 10.47 -4.84
CA ASN A 29 6.40 9.80 -4.08
C ASN A 29 5.38 9.36 -5.12
N VAL A 30 5.71 8.33 -5.89
CA VAL A 30 4.76 7.69 -6.79
C VAL A 30 3.62 7.23 -5.90
N PRO A 31 2.39 7.72 -6.10
CA PRO A 31 1.28 7.30 -5.28
C PRO A 31 1.12 5.78 -5.43
N ILE A 32 1.27 5.03 -4.33
CA ILE A 32 0.90 3.62 -4.33
C ILE A 32 -0.62 3.59 -4.41
N THR A 33 -1.14 3.36 -5.60
CA THR A 33 -2.57 3.21 -5.84
C THR A 33 -3.03 1.82 -5.39
N SER A 34 -4.29 1.72 -4.98
CA SER A 34 -4.91 0.45 -4.56
C SER A 34 -4.70 -0.72 -5.56
N SER A 35 -4.69 -0.44 -6.87
CA SER A 35 -4.49 -1.44 -7.93
C SER A 35 -3.11 -2.11 -7.92
N ALA A 36 -2.12 -1.57 -7.20
CA ALA A 36 -0.79 -2.18 -7.08
C ALA A 36 -0.75 -3.35 -6.10
N ILE A 37 -1.72 -3.44 -5.18
CA ILE A 37 -1.81 -4.55 -4.22
C ILE A 37 -2.60 -5.70 -4.84
N LEU A 38 -1.99 -6.88 -4.93
CA LEU A 38 -2.63 -8.06 -5.51
C LEU A 38 -3.34 -8.90 -4.44
N PRO A 39 -4.56 -9.40 -4.73
CA PRO A 39 -5.28 -10.29 -3.83
C PRO A 39 -4.65 -11.70 -3.81
N PRO A 40 -4.81 -12.45 -2.71
CA PRO A 40 -4.45 -13.86 -2.69
C PRO A 40 -5.42 -14.68 -3.54
N TRP A 41 -4.88 -15.56 -4.38
CA TRP A 41 -5.67 -16.45 -5.22
C TRP A 41 -6.14 -17.69 -4.46
N VAL A 42 -7.38 -18.13 -4.71
CA VAL A 42 -7.87 -19.43 -4.25
C VAL A 42 -7.50 -20.50 -5.27
N ARG A 43 -6.50 -21.32 -4.93
CA ARG A 43 -5.97 -22.39 -5.81
C ARG A 43 -6.23 -23.80 -5.27
N ASP A 44 -6.64 -23.91 -4.01
CA ASP A 44 -6.88 -25.15 -3.31
C ASP A 44 -7.98 -24.93 -2.26
N ILE A 45 -8.81 -25.94 -2.05
CA ILE A 45 -9.95 -25.97 -1.12
C ILE A 45 -9.68 -26.82 0.12
N SER A 46 -8.48 -27.37 0.28
CA SER A 46 -8.12 -28.03 1.53
C SER A 46 -8.28 -27.07 2.71
N HIS A 47 -8.66 -27.60 3.87
CA HIS A 47 -8.90 -26.79 5.07
C HIS A 47 -7.71 -25.89 5.41
N ALA A 48 -6.49 -26.41 5.33
CA ALA A 48 -5.27 -25.66 5.60
C ALA A 48 -5.09 -24.48 4.61
N SER A 49 -5.30 -24.71 3.32
CA SER A 49 -5.21 -23.69 2.28
C SER A 49 -6.25 -22.58 2.47
N LEU A 50 -7.51 -22.94 2.80
CA LEU A 50 -8.57 -21.96 3.02
C LEU A 50 -8.36 -21.13 4.30
N VAL A 51 -7.84 -21.73 5.38
CA VAL A 51 -7.47 -20.99 6.60
C VAL A 51 -6.38 -19.97 6.31
N GLN A 52 -5.34 -20.36 5.57
CA GLN A 52 -4.27 -19.44 5.17
C GLN A 52 -4.77 -18.35 4.22
N TRP A 53 -5.58 -18.71 3.24
CA TRP A 53 -6.17 -17.75 2.30
C TRP A 53 -7.01 -16.71 3.03
N LYS A 54 -7.87 -17.13 3.97
CA LYS A 54 -8.71 -16.21 4.75
C LYS A 54 -7.89 -15.18 5.54
N LYS A 55 -6.75 -15.60 6.09
CA LYS A 55 -5.82 -14.68 6.77
C LYS A 55 -5.24 -13.66 5.78
N LYS A 56 -4.64 -14.14 4.69
CA LYS A 56 -4.04 -13.28 3.65
C LYS A 56 -5.06 -12.33 3.01
N ARG A 57 -6.31 -12.80 2.85
CA ARG A 57 -7.39 -12.01 2.24
C ARG A 57 -7.76 -10.83 3.13
N ARG A 58 -7.79 -11.03 4.45
CA ARG A 58 -7.99 -9.95 5.42
C ARG A 58 -6.86 -8.92 5.37
N GLU A 59 -5.61 -9.38 5.36
CA GLU A 59 -4.44 -8.49 5.23
C GLU A 59 -4.50 -7.65 3.94
N TYR A 60 -4.93 -8.25 2.83
CA TYR A 60 -5.18 -7.55 1.57
C TYR A 60 -6.29 -6.49 1.70
N GLU A 61 -7.44 -6.85 2.27
CA GLU A 61 -8.58 -5.94 2.44
C GLU A 61 -8.23 -4.75 3.36
N ASP A 62 -7.50 -5.00 4.45
CA ASP A 62 -7.03 -3.97 5.37
C ASP A 62 -6.06 -3.00 4.67
N ALA A 63 -5.14 -3.52 3.84
CA ALA A 63 -4.19 -2.70 3.09
C ALA A 63 -4.89 -1.83 2.02
N ILE A 64 -5.84 -2.41 1.28
CA ILE A 64 -6.66 -1.65 0.31
C ILE A 64 -7.49 -0.58 1.01
N SER A 65 -8.10 -0.90 2.16
CA SER A 65 -8.88 0.04 2.96
C SER A 65 -8.05 1.23 3.43
N ALA A 66 -6.84 0.96 3.94
CA ALA A 66 -5.91 2.00 4.37
C ALA A 66 -5.48 2.91 3.21
N LEU A 67 -5.18 2.34 2.04
CA LEU A 67 -4.84 3.12 0.85
C LEU A 67 -6.01 3.97 0.36
N CYS A 68 -7.21 3.39 0.23
CA CYS A 68 -8.40 4.12 -0.22
C CYS A 68 -8.76 5.26 0.75
N SER A 69 -8.57 5.05 2.05
CA SER A 69 -8.77 6.10 3.06
C SER A 69 -7.79 7.26 2.90
N ALA A 70 -6.56 6.99 2.43
CA ALA A 70 -5.54 8.01 2.22
C ALA A 70 -5.67 8.71 0.84
N SER A 71 -6.08 7.98 -0.20
CA SER A 71 -6.19 8.48 -1.58
C SER A 71 -7.57 9.06 -1.92
N GLY A 72 -8.60 8.71 -1.15
CA GLY A 72 -10.00 8.99 -1.48
C GLY A 72 -10.59 8.08 -2.55
N GLU A 73 -9.89 6.98 -2.90
CA GLU A 73 -10.40 5.96 -3.83
C GLU A 73 -11.65 5.25 -3.28
N ASP A 74 -12.51 4.80 -4.20
CA ASP A 74 -13.68 3.99 -3.87
C ASP A 74 -13.25 2.55 -3.58
N ILE A 75 -13.31 2.16 -2.30
CA ILE A 75 -12.93 0.82 -1.83
C ILE A 75 -13.66 -0.31 -2.57
N SER A 76 -14.92 -0.10 -2.97
CA SER A 76 -15.72 -1.11 -3.66
C SER A 76 -15.20 -1.39 -5.08
N LYS A 77 -14.55 -0.40 -5.69
CA LYS A 77 -13.90 -0.51 -7.00
C LYS A 77 -12.46 -1.00 -6.90
N ALA A 78 -11.80 -0.74 -5.77
CA ALA A 78 -10.43 -1.17 -5.51
C ALA A 78 -10.34 -2.66 -5.15
N LEU A 79 -11.36 -3.21 -4.47
CA LEU A 79 -11.36 -4.61 -4.05
C LEU A 79 -11.68 -5.55 -5.22
N MET A 80 -10.79 -6.52 -5.45
CA MET A 80 -11.07 -7.63 -6.35
C MET A 80 -11.98 -8.66 -5.66
N THR A 81 -13.04 -9.11 -6.34
CA THR A 81 -13.98 -10.09 -5.79
C THR A 81 -13.32 -11.46 -5.63
N VAL A 82 -13.81 -12.26 -4.68
CA VAL A 82 -13.33 -13.64 -4.50
C VAL A 82 -13.49 -14.43 -5.79
N LYS A 83 -14.64 -14.31 -6.47
CA LYS A 83 -14.90 -14.94 -7.78
C LYS A 83 -13.82 -14.63 -8.81
N SER A 84 -13.40 -13.37 -8.93
CA SER A 84 -12.36 -12.95 -9.89
C SER A 84 -10.95 -13.46 -9.55
N THR A 85 -10.73 -13.87 -8.31
CA THR A 85 -9.44 -14.33 -7.76
C THR A 85 -9.44 -15.83 -7.45
N PHE A 86 -10.46 -16.54 -7.91
CA PHE A 86 -10.60 -17.98 -7.75
C PHE A 86 -10.07 -18.67 -9.01
N ASP A 87 -9.37 -19.80 -8.84
CA ASP A 87 -9.11 -20.68 -9.97
C ASP A 87 -10.42 -21.07 -10.67
N HIS A 88 -10.56 -20.67 -11.93
CA HIS A 88 -11.80 -20.82 -12.68
C HIS A 88 -12.22 -22.28 -12.88
N THR A 89 -11.25 -23.19 -13.00
CA THR A 89 -11.52 -24.62 -13.22
C THR A 89 -12.01 -25.25 -11.92
N LEU A 90 -11.34 -24.94 -10.81
CA LEU A 90 -11.73 -25.38 -9.47
C LEU A 90 -13.10 -24.83 -9.09
N LEU A 91 -13.36 -23.54 -9.32
CA LEU A 91 -14.66 -22.94 -9.01
C LEU A 91 -15.80 -23.57 -9.83
N LYS A 92 -15.59 -23.82 -11.13
CA LYS A 92 -16.57 -24.53 -11.96
C LYS A 92 -16.84 -25.95 -11.47
N MET A 93 -15.80 -26.65 -11.02
CA MET A 93 -15.90 -28.00 -10.48
C MET A 93 -16.74 -27.99 -9.18
N LEU A 94 -16.45 -27.10 -8.24
CA LEU A 94 -17.23 -26.91 -7.00
C LEU A 94 -18.69 -26.58 -7.28
N CYS A 95 -18.96 -25.63 -8.19
CA CYS A 95 -20.32 -25.25 -8.56
C CYS A 95 -21.12 -26.45 -9.07
N LYS A 96 -20.50 -27.29 -9.90
CA LYS A 96 -21.15 -28.44 -10.53
C LYS A 96 -21.37 -29.61 -9.59
N TYR A 97 -20.38 -29.95 -8.76
CA TYR A 97 -20.37 -31.22 -8.02
C TYR A 97 -20.67 -31.08 -6.53
N ASP A 98 -20.27 -29.98 -5.89
CA ASP A 98 -20.44 -29.80 -4.45
C ASP A 98 -21.63 -28.92 -4.11
N TRP A 99 -21.87 -27.85 -4.89
CA TRP A 99 -22.87 -26.84 -4.57
C TRP A 99 -24.15 -26.96 -5.40
N GLU A 100 -24.12 -27.66 -6.53
CA GLU A 100 -25.25 -27.81 -7.47
C GLU A 100 -25.86 -26.47 -7.92
N VAL A 101 -25.02 -25.44 -8.07
CA VAL A 101 -25.42 -24.09 -8.52
C VAL A 101 -24.78 -23.76 -9.88
N PRO A 102 -25.46 -22.98 -10.75
CA PRO A 102 -24.85 -22.51 -11.98
C PRO A 102 -23.68 -21.56 -11.67
N PHE A 103 -22.62 -21.62 -12.46
CA PHE A 103 -21.43 -20.77 -12.28
C PHE A 103 -21.78 -19.27 -12.39
N GLU A 104 -22.79 -18.97 -13.19
CA GLU A 104 -23.32 -17.63 -13.45
C GLU A 104 -24.00 -17.03 -12.23
N SER A 105 -24.55 -17.84 -11.31
CA SER A 105 -25.19 -17.33 -10.10
C SER A 105 -24.22 -16.94 -8.98
N ILE A 106 -22.93 -17.29 -9.12
CA ILE A 106 -21.90 -16.84 -8.17
C ILE A 106 -21.67 -15.34 -8.37
N THR A 107 -21.75 -14.55 -7.32
CA THR A 107 -21.47 -13.09 -7.34
C THR A 107 -20.09 -12.80 -6.76
#